data_AF-A0A7C5CX02-F1
#
_entry.id   AF-A0A7C5CX02-F1
#
_cell.length_a   1.000
_cell.length_b   1.000
_cell.length_c   1.000
_cell.angle_alpha   90.00
_cell.angle_beta   90.00
_cell.angle_gamma   90.00
#
_symmetry.space_group_name_H-M   'P 1'
#
loop_
_entity.id
_entity.type
_entity.pdbx_description
1 polymer ?
#
loop_
_entity_poly.entity_id
_entity_poly.type
_entity_poly.pdbx_seq_one_letter_code
_entity_poly.pdbx_strand_id
1 'polypeptide(L)'
;MLLYCRIYNPFPIFYRTDRAHKKRDVFVFFSGRAVDKKVIYSFPSTGVIWQDRQHRELFKRVELFVDAVEKDRGKEELLRLLEFLDEYVVFHFHDEEKAMEKAGFPDSLSHIQEHTGFIDELSELRMELSKGYSHEIVDRIKTRIIRWLKEHIGRADRELGSFLLQKDKGSIIR
;
A
#
# COMPACT_ATOMS: atom_id res chain seq x y z
N MET A 1 51.34 -5.88 14.44
CA MET A 1 51.46 -4.47 14.82
C MET A 1 50.06 -3.94 15.03
N LEU A 2 49.71 -3.63 16.29
CA LEU A 2 48.36 -3.26 16.71
C LEU A 2 48.11 -1.78 16.38
N LEU A 3 46.98 -1.48 15.73
CA LEU A 3 46.42 -0.12 15.70
C LEU A 3 45.01 -0.20 16.30
N TYR A 4 44.87 0.50 17.42
CA TYR A 4 43.68 0.61 18.24
C TYR A 4 42.90 1.85 17.76
N CYS A 5 41.63 1.70 17.38
CA CYS A 5 40.69 2.82 17.33
C CYS A 5 39.38 2.35 17.96
N ARG A 6 39.09 2.89 19.14
CA ARG A 6 37.98 2.54 20.01
C ARG A 6 37.10 3.77 20.16
N ILE A 7 36.01 3.89 19.42
CA ILE A 7 34.86 4.74 19.78
C ILE A 7 33.55 4.03 19.35
N TYR A 8 32.87 3.47 20.36
CA TYR A 8 31.44 3.18 20.53
C TYR A 8 30.58 2.69 19.34
N ASN A 9 30.34 1.38 19.30
CA ASN A 9 29.09 0.80 18.79
C ASN A 9 28.69 -0.39 19.69
N PRO A 10 27.57 -0.36 20.43
CA PRO A 10 27.26 -1.39 21.42
C PRO A 10 26.29 -2.46 20.91
N PHE A 11 26.41 -3.01 19.69
CA PHE A 11 25.73 -4.27 19.35
C PHE A 11 26.51 -5.09 18.30
N PRO A 12 26.55 -6.44 18.41
CA PRO A 12 27.26 -7.29 17.46
C PRO A 12 26.50 -7.34 16.13
N ILE A 13 27.10 -6.81 15.07
CA ILE A 13 26.62 -7.07 13.70
C ILE A 13 27.17 -8.42 13.27
N PHE A 14 26.32 -9.44 13.26
CA PHE A 14 26.66 -10.73 12.68
C PHE A 14 26.50 -10.67 11.16
N TYR A 15 27.62 -10.56 10.44
CA TYR A 15 27.65 -10.87 9.01
C TYR A 15 27.99 -12.35 8.84
N ARG A 16 26.99 -13.19 8.53
CA ARG A 16 27.27 -14.51 7.96
C ARG A 16 27.45 -14.33 6.46
N THR A 17 28.69 -14.25 6.02
CA THR A 17 29.02 -14.35 4.60
C THR A 17 29.01 -15.81 4.21
N ASP A 18 27.99 -16.25 3.47
CA ASP A 18 28.06 -17.49 2.72
C ASP A 18 28.00 -17.18 1.23
N ARG A 19 28.97 -17.73 0.49
CA ARG A 19 29.13 -17.56 -0.97
C ARG A 19 27.98 -18.27 -1.69
N ALA A 20 26.96 -17.52 -2.08
CA ALA A 20 26.14 -17.79 -3.26
C ALA A 20 25.22 -16.59 -3.52
N HIS A 21 25.18 -16.10 -4.76
CA HIS A 21 24.11 -15.23 -5.22
C HIS A 21 22.78 -15.99 -5.19
N LYS A 22 22.13 -16.07 -4.02
CA LYS A 22 20.70 -16.34 -3.89
C LYS A 22 20.05 -15.03 -3.45
N LYS A 23 19.01 -14.62 -4.18
CA LYS A 23 18.17 -13.46 -3.87
C LYS A 23 17.88 -13.49 -2.37
N ARG A 24 18.27 -12.43 -1.65
CA ARG A 24 17.97 -12.31 -0.23
C ARG A 24 16.46 -12.09 -0.15
N ASP A 25 15.74 -13.04 0.41
CA ASP A 25 14.35 -12.80 0.81
C ASP A 25 14.42 -11.70 1.88
N VAL A 26 13.98 -10.49 1.50
CA VAL A 26 13.98 -9.35 2.41
C VAL A 26 12.62 -9.34 3.10
N PHE A 27 12.64 -9.44 4.42
CA PHE A 27 11.43 -9.49 5.25
C PHE A 27 11.15 -8.11 5.86
N VAL A 28 9.88 -7.69 5.84
CA VAL A 28 9.37 -6.52 6.58
C VAL A 28 8.66 -7.02 7.83
N PHE A 29 8.85 -6.34 8.95
CA PHE A 29 8.01 -6.57 10.12
C PHE A 29 6.68 -5.84 9.96
N PHE A 30 5.59 -6.61 9.89
CA PHE A 30 4.22 -6.13 9.81
C PHE A 30 3.41 -6.76 10.95
N SER A 31 2.79 -5.93 11.81
CA SER A 31 2.02 -6.40 12.98
C SER A 31 2.80 -7.41 13.86
N GLY A 32 4.10 -7.16 14.09
CA GLY A 32 4.97 -8.02 14.90
C GLY A 32 5.43 -9.32 14.23
N ARG A 33 5.17 -9.52 12.93
CA ARG A 33 5.62 -10.71 12.17
C ARG A 33 6.49 -10.31 10.99
N ALA A 34 7.54 -11.10 10.74
CA ALA A 34 8.31 -11.00 9.51
C ALA A 34 7.47 -11.52 8.32
N VAL A 35 7.27 -10.67 7.31
CA VAL A 35 6.54 -10.99 6.08
C VAL A 35 7.44 -10.66 4.89
N ASP A 36 7.44 -11.50 3.86
CA ASP A 36 8.20 -11.25 2.63
C ASP A 36 7.75 -9.92 2.00
N LYS A 37 8.71 -9.04 1.68
CA LYS A 37 8.47 -7.77 0.98
C LYS A 37 7.57 -7.93 -0.24
N LYS A 38 7.81 -8.96 -1.05
CA LYS A 38 7.04 -9.24 -2.25
C LYS A 38 5.57 -9.52 -1.96
N VAL A 39 5.26 -10.13 -0.82
CA VAL A 39 3.88 -10.38 -0.37
C VAL A 39 3.23 -9.09 0.14
N ILE A 40 3.99 -8.20 0.76
CA ILE A 40 3.48 -6.89 1.17
C ILE A 40 3.15 -6.03 -0.07
N TYR A 41 3.99 -6.05 -1.10
CA TYR A 41 3.86 -5.18 -2.28
C TYR A 41 3.06 -5.79 -3.45
N SER A 42 2.74 -7.09 -3.41
CA SER A 42 1.80 -7.66 -4.36
C SER A 42 0.40 -7.11 -4.12
N PHE A 43 -0.28 -6.69 -5.19
CA PHE A 43 -1.68 -6.33 -5.17
C PHE A 43 -2.54 -7.40 -5.86
N PRO A 44 -3.79 -7.62 -5.40
CA PRO A 44 -4.74 -8.47 -6.12
C PRO A 44 -5.11 -7.82 -7.47
N SER A 45 -4.97 -8.55 -8.57
CA SER A 45 -5.46 -8.08 -9.88
C SER A 45 -6.97 -8.30 -9.98
N THR A 46 -7.64 -7.29 -10.53
CA THR A 46 -9.07 -7.27 -10.88
C THR A 46 -9.33 -7.86 -12.27
N GLY A 47 -8.30 -7.87 -13.12
CA GLY A 47 -8.38 -8.25 -14.53
C GLY A 47 -8.78 -7.11 -15.46
N VAL A 48 -9.17 -5.94 -14.91
CA VAL A 48 -9.47 -4.73 -15.67
C VAL A 48 -8.19 -3.91 -15.82
N ILE A 49 -7.70 -3.76 -17.05
CA ILE A 49 -6.34 -3.24 -17.34
C ILE A 49 -6.09 -1.84 -16.74
N TRP A 50 -7.06 -0.93 -16.87
CA TRP A 50 -6.90 0.44 -16.37
C TRP A 50 -6.90 0.48 -14.84
N GLN A 51 -7.73 -0.34 -14.20
CA GLN A 51 -7.86 -0.46 -12.75
C GLN A 51 -6.56 -1.05 -12.16
N ASP A 52 -6.10 -2.17 -12.72
CA ASP A 52 -4.84 -2.81 -12.33
C ASP A 52 -3.61 -1.89 -12.54
N ARG A 53 -3.65 -1.00 -13.53
CA ARG A 53 -2.60 0.01 -13.74
C ARG A 53 -2.60 1.05 -12.62
N GLN A 54 -3.78 1.50 -12.19
CA GLN A 54 -3.91 2.48 -11.11
C GLN A 54 -3.50 1.85 -9.76
N HIS A 55 -3.95 0.64 -9.45
CA HIS A 55 -3.55 -0.11 -8.25
C HIS A 55 -2.04 -0.34 -8.18
N ARG A 56 -1.40 -0.65 -9.31
CA ARG A 56 0.05 -0.82 -9.36
C ARG A 56 0.80 0.44 -8.91
N GLU A 57 0.34 1.62 -9.27
CA GLU A 57 0.96 2.87 -8.85
C GLU A 57 0.73 3.13 -7.34
N LEU A 58 -0.47 2.87 -6.82
CA LEU A 58 -0.76 2.93 -5.37
C LEU A 58 0.23 2.07 -4.58
N PHE A 59 0.36 0.79 -4.96
CA PHE A 59 1.25 -0.15 -4.26
C PHE A 59 2.73 0.19 -4.43
N LYS A 60 3.13 0.77 -5.56
CA LYS A 60 4.50 1.26 -5.77
C LYS A 60 4.84 2.40 -4.81
N ARG A 61 3.92 3.33 -4.54
CA ARG A 61 4.15 4.41 -3.56
C ARG A 61 4.21 3.88 -2.13
N VAL A 62 3.35 2.91 -1.81
CA VAL A 62 3.41 2.18 -0.54
C VAL A 62 4.75 1.46 -0.37
N GLU A 63 5.26 0.80 -1.42
CA GLU A 63 6.56 0.13 -1.40
C GLU A 63 7.70 1.11 -1.10
N LEU A 64 7.76 2.25 -1.79
CA LEU A 64 8.75 3.30 -1.55
C LEU A 64 8.72 3.82 -0.10
N PHE A 65 7.52 4.00 0.45
CA PHE A 65 7.34 4.42 1.83
C PHE A 65 7.85 3.36 2.82
N VAL A 66 7.46 2.08 2.65
CA VAL A 66 7.91 1.01 3.56
C VAL A 66 9.43 0.88 3.54
N ASP A 67 10.05 0.95 2.37
CA ASP A 67 11.50 0.92 2.20
C ASP A 67 12.21 2.11 2.86
N ALA A 68 11.53 3.24 2.97
CA ALA A 68 12.04 4.42 3.65
C ALA A 68 11.94 4.33 5.18
N VAL A 69 10.86 3.74 5.70
CA VAL A 69 10.69 3.51 7.14
C VAL A 69 11.83 2.63 7.68
N GLU A 70 12.24 1.61 6.93
CA GLU A 70 13.38 0.74 7.30
C GLU A 70 14.74 1.45 7.31
N LYS A 71 14.83 2.66 6.72
CA LYS A 71 16.06 3.46 6.62
C LYS A 71 16.03 4.69 7.51
N ASP A 72 15.18 4.71 8.55
CA ASP A 72 14.98 5.84 9.47
C ASP A 72 14.59 7.17 8.79
N ARG A 73 13.98 7.10 7.59
CA ARG A 73 13.42 8.26 6.87
C ARG A 73 11.89 8.26 6.88
N GLY A 74 11.29 7.65 7.90
CA GLY A 74 9.86 7.34 7.94
C GLY A 74 8.95 8.56 8.00
N LYS A 75 9.38 9.68 8.60
CA LYS A 75 8.53 10.86 8.78
C LYS A 75 8.23 11.56 7.46
N GLU A 76 9.27 11.97 6.74
CA GLU A 76 9.15 12.74 5.51
C GLU A 76 8.48 11.91 4.41
N GLU A 77 8.77 10.60 4.41
CA GLU A 77 8.23 9.67 3.42
C GLU A 77 6.77 9.31 3.72
N LEU A 78 6.38 9.29 5.00
CA LEU A 78 4.97 9.18 5.36
C LEU A 78 4.18 10.40 4.89
N LEU A 79 4.70 11.61 5.11
CA LEU A 79 4.04 12.83 4.65
C LEU A 79 3.88 12.84 3.11
N ARG A 80 4.92 12.44 2.38
CA ARG A 80 4.85 12.26 0.92
C ARG A 80 3.84 11.21 0.49
N LEU A 81 3.75 10.09 1.20
CA LEU A 81 2.75 9.07 0.90
C LEU A 81 1.34 9.61 1.10
N LEU A 82 1.06 10.28 2.23
CA LEU A 82 -0.25 10.85 2.51
C LEU A 82 -0.62 11.93 1.47
N GLU A 83 0.33 12.75 1.03
CA GLU A 83 0.11 13.77 -0.02
C GLU A 83 -0.22 13.13 -1.36
N PHE A 84 0.52 12.08 -1.73
CA PHE A 84 0.18 11.30 -2.91
C PHE A 84 -1.21 10.65 -2.80
N LEU A 85 -1.56 10.10 -1.64
CA LEU A 85 -2.85 9.41 -1.47
C LEU A 85 -4.02 10.39 -1.58
N ASP A 86 -3.95 11.59 -0.99
CA ASP A 86 -5.03 12.58 -1.04
C ASP A 86 -5.47 12.90 -2.48
N GLU A 87 -4.53 12.97 -3.42
CA GLU A 87 -4.84 13.24 -4.82
C GLU A 87 -5.17 11.96 -5.59
N TYR A 88 -4.34 10.94 -5.44
CA TYR A 88 -4.38 9.78 -6.32
C TYR A 88 -5.54 8.84 -6.01
N VAL A 89 -5.94 8.70 -4.75
CA VAL A 89 -7.11 7.87 -4.39
C VAL A 89 -8.40 8.52 -4.86
N VAL A 90 -8.51 9.85 -4.77
CA VAL A 90 -9.69 10.58 -5.27
C VAL A 90 -9.82 10.42 -6.79
N PHE A 91 -8.71 10.53 -7.52
CA PHE A 91 -8.68 10.26 -8.96
C PHE A 91 -9.11 8.82 -9.28
N HIS A 92 -8.54 7.84 -8.57
CA HIS A 92 -8.83 6.42 -8.75
C HIS A 92 -10.31 6.09 -8.45
N PHE A 93 -10.82 6.54 -7.31
CA PHE A 93 -12.21 6.34 -6.89
C PHE A 93 -13.19 6.96 -7.87
N HIS A 94 -12.90 8.17 -8.36
CA HIS A 94 -13.73 8.81 -9.38
C HIS A 94 -13.83 8.00 -10.69
N ASP A 95 -12.74 7.40 -11.14
CA ASP A 95 -12.74 6.55 -12.35
C ASP A 95 -13.57 5.27 -12.12
N GLU A 96 -13.46 4.66 -10.95
CA GLU A 96 -14.27 3.50 -10.56
C GLU A 96 -15.75 3.84 -10.41
N GLU A 97 -16.07 4.94 -9.75
CA GLU A 97 -17.44 5.42 -9.56
C GLU A 97 -18.14 5.71 -10.88
N LYS A 98 -17.43 6.33 -11.83
CA LYS A 98 -17.92 6.49 -13.20
C LYS A 98 -18.13 5.16 -13.90
N ALA A 99 -17.22 4.20 -13.72
CA ALA A 99 -17.36 2.87 -14.30
C ALA A 99 -18.57 2.14 -13.69
N MET A 100 -18.78 2.26 -12.38
CA MET A 100 -19.93 1.72 -11.65
C MET A 100 -21.24 2.31 -12.17
N GLU A 101 -21.33 3.63 -12.29
CA GLU A 101 -22.51 4.33 -12.81
C GLU A 101 -22.82 3.89 -14.24
N LYS A 102 -21.83 3.96 -15.15
CA LYS A 102 -22.00 3.59 -16.56
C LYS A 102 -22.39 2.13 -16.74
N ALA A 103 -21.84 1.25 -15.92
CA ALA A 103 -22.12 -0.17 -15.97
C ALA A 103 -23.39 -0.56 -15.19
N GLY A 104 -23.99 0.33 -14.41
CA GLY A 104 -25.12 0.02 -13.53
C GLY A 104 -24.74 -1.03 -12.48
N PHE A 105 -23.59 -0.85 -11.83
CA PHE A 105 -23.11 -1.77 -10.81
C PHE A 105 -24.02 -1.74 -9.57
N PRO A 106 -24.61 -2.89 -9.16
CA PRO A 106 -25.61 -2.92 -8.08
C PRO A 106 -25.09 -2.43 -6.72
N ASP A 107 -23.83 -2.73 -6.39
CA ASP A 107 -23.24 -2.44 -5.09
C ASP A 107 -22.47 -1.10 -5.06
N SER A 108 -22.80 -0.19 -5.99
CA SER A 108 -22.13 1.11 -6.12
C SER A 108 -22.20 1.97 -4.85
N LEU A 109 -23.34 1.95 -4.15
CA LEU A 109 -23.53 2.75 -2.94
C LEU A 109 -22.62 2.30 -1.79
N SER A 110 -22.50 1.00 -1.54
CA SER A 110 -21.61 0.49 -0.49
C SER A 110 -20.14 0.72 -0.86
N HIS A 111 -19.78 0.57 -2.12
CA HIS A 111 -18.43 0.83 -2.62
C HIS A 111 -18.03 2.30 -2.39
N ILE A 112 -18.89 3.26 -2.77
CA ILE A 112 -18.67 4.71 -2.54
C ILE A 112 -18.54 5.05 -1.05
N GLN A 113 -19.28 4.35 -0.18
CA GLN A 113 -19.15 4.53 1.27
C GLN A 113 -17.77 4.09 1.77
N GLU A 114 -17.20 3.02 1.23
CA GLU A 114 -15.83 2.59 1.56
C GLU A 114 -14.80 3.62 1.11
N HIS A 115 -14.95 4.20 -0.09
CA HIS A 115 -14.10 5.29 -0.58
C HIS A 115 -14.13 6.51 0.34
N THR A 116 -15.35 6.96 0.66
CA THR A 116 -15.56 8.14 1.51
C THR A 116 -14.95 7.93 2.90
N GLY A 117 -15.20 6.77 3.50
CA GLY A 117 -14.64 6.41 4.80
C GLY A 117 -13.11 6.35 4.79
N PHE A 118 -12.49 5.95 3.68
CA PHE A 118 -11.03 5.97 3.56
C PHE A 118 -10.45 7.37 3.43
N ILE A 119 -11.11 8.26 2.70
CA ILE A 119 -10.70 9.66 2.60
C ILE A 119 -10.75 10.33 3.99
N ASP A 120 -11.83 10.10 4.74
CA ASP A 120 -11.96 10.59 6.11
C ASP A 120 -10.85 10.04 7.02
N GLU A 121 -10.56 8.74 6.91
CA GLU A 121 -9.49 8.11 7.66
C GLU A 121 -8.10 8.69 7.31
N LEU A 122 -7.81 8.99 6.05
CA LEU A 122 -6.55 9.65 5.67
C LEU A 122 -6.40 11.02 6.33
N SER A 123 -7.49 11.78 6.44
CA SER A 123 -7.53 13.06 7.15
C SER A 123 -7.24 12.88 8.65
N GLU A 124 -7.84 11.88 9.29
CA GLU A 124 -7.60 11.55 10.70
C GLU A 124 -6.13 11.16 10.96
N LEU A 125 -5.54 10.32 10.09
CA LEU A 125 -4.14 9.89 10.20
C LEU A 125 -3.17 11.07 10.05
N ARG A 126 -3.48 12.04 9.18
CA ARG A 126 -2.72 13.30 9.08
C ARG A 126 -2.81 14.13 10.35
N MET A 127 -4.02 14.29 10.90
CA MET A 127 -4.21 15.01 12.16
C MET A 127 -3.44 14.34 13.29
N GLU A 128 -3.42 13.01 13.35
CA GLU A 128 -2.63 12.28 14.33
C GLU A 128 -1.12 12.54 14.19
N LEU A 129 -0.60 12.46 12.96
CA LEU A 129 0.82 12.74 12.68
C LEU A 129 1.22 14.18 13.04
N SER A 130 0.29 15.13 12.92
CA SER A 130 0.51 16.53 13.30
C SER A 130 0.68 16.73 14.82
N LYS A 131 0.11 15.84 15.64
CA LYS A 131 0.18 15.91 17.11
C LYS A 131 1.50 15.37 17.67
N GLY A 132 2.25 14.60 16.88
CA GLY A 132 3.55 14.06 17.29
C GLY A 132 4.05 12.98 16.35
N TYR A 133 5.37 12.80 16.34
CA TYR A 133 6.03 11.75 15.56
C TYR A 133 6.62 10.69 16.49
N SER A 134 6.29 9.43 16.24
CA SER A 134 6.97 8.27 16.82
C SER A 134 6.99 7.12 15.81
N HIS A 135 7.95 6.21 15.92
CA HIS A 135 8.00 5.01 15.08
C HIS A 135 6.72 4.17 15.21
N GLU A 136 6.09 4.14 16.39
CA GLU A 136 4.82 3.46 16.62
C GLU A 136 3.67 4.07 15.80
N ILE A 137 3.58 5.41 15.76
CA ILE A 137 2.58 6.13 14.95
C ILE A 137 2.78 5.80 13.46
N VAL A 138 4.02 5.84 12.99
CA VAL A 138 4.36 5.51 11.58
C VAL A 138 3.97 4.07 11.26
N ASP A 139 4.30 3.12 12.13
CA ASP A 139 4.00 1.71 11.90
C ASP A 139 2.50 1.42 11.93
N ARG A 140 1.74 2.10 12.78
CA ARG A 140 0.28 2.01 12.82
C ARG A 140 -0.34 2.57 11.53
N ILE A 141 0.06 3.77 11.10
CA ILE A 141 -0.44 4.40 9.88
C ILE A 141 -0.11 3.53 8.65
N LYS A 142 1.14 3.06 8.55
CA LYS A 142 1.60 2.10 7.53
C LYS A 142 0.70 0.87 7.48
N THR A 143 0.47 0.26 8.64
CA THR A 143 -0.36 -0.95 8.76
C THR A 143 -1.79 -0.68 8.30
N ARG A 144 -2.33 0.49 8.66
CA ARG A 144 -3.71 0.84 8.32
C ARG A 144 -3.92 1.02 6.82
N ILE A 145 -3.06 1.82 6.17
CA ILE A 145 -3.11 2.07 4.72
C ILE A 145 -2.96 0.76 3.93
N ILE A 146 -1.94 -0.04 4.25
CA ILE A 146 -1.68 -1.31 3.55
C ILE A 146 -2.85 -2.28 3.70
N ARG A 147 -3.42 -2.37 4.91
CA ARG A 147 -4.57 -3.23 5.18
C ARG A 147 -5.77 -2.80 4.35
N TRP A 148 -6.13 -1.51 4.40
CA TRP A 148 -7.27 -0.98 3.68
C TRP A 148 -7.16 -1.25 2.19
N LEU A 149 -6.03 -0.86 1.56
CA LEU A 149 -5.81 -1.07 0.13
C LEU A 149 -5.94 -2.54 -0.27
N LYS A 150 -5.35 -3.47 0.51
CA LYS A 150 -5.43 -4.90 0.20
C LYS A 150 -6.83 -5.48 0.36
N GLU A 151 -7.55 -5.08 1.40
CA GLU A 151 -8.89 -5.58 1.69
C GLU A 151 -9.90 -5.04 0.67
N HIS A 152 -9.82 -3.74 0.36
CA HIS A 152 -10.69 -3.09 -0.62
C HIS A 152 -10.45 -3.65 -2.03
N ILE A 153 -9.20 -3.60 -2.52
CA ILE A 153 -8.86 -4.10 -3.86
C ILE A 153 -9.12 -5.61 -4.00
N GLY A 154 -8.86 -6.37 -2.93
CA GLY A 154 -9.07 -7.82 -2.91
C GLY A 154 -10.54 -8.24 -2.91
N ARG A 155 -11.45 -7.36 -2.52
CA ARG A 155 -12.88 -7.63 -2.39
C ARG A 155 -13.71 -6.73 -3.31
N ALA A 156 -13.86 -5.45 -2.98
CA ALA A 156 -14.77 -4.53 -3.65
C ALA A 156 -14.38 -4.29 -5.12
N ASP A 157 -13.11 -3.95 -5.38
CA ASP A 157 -12.62 -3.65 -6.73
C ASP A 157 -12.62 -4.90 -7.59
N ARG A 158 -12.37 -6.07 -6.97
CA ARG A 158 -12.43 -7.37 -7.66
C ARG A 158 -13.85 -7.75 -8.04
N GLU A 159 -14.84 -7.43 -7.20
CA GLU A 159 -16.27 -7.59 -7.52
C GLU A 159 -16.66 -6.67 -8.69
N LEU A 160 -16.25 -5.40 -8.66
CA LEU A 160 -16.44 -4.45 -9.75
C LEU A 160 -15.77 -4.96 -11.05
N GLY A 161 -14.49 -5.35 -10.99
CA GLY A 161 -13.76 -5.84 -12.15
C GLY A 161 -14.42 -7.08 -12.77
N SER A 162 -14.88 -8.01 -11.93
CA SER A 162 -15.62 -9.20 -12.37
C SER A 162 -16.94 -8.83 -13.07
N PHE A 163 -17.65 -7.81 -12.57
CA PHE A 163 -18.89 -7.32 -13.16
C PHE A 163 -18.65 -6.65 -14.52
N LEU A 164 -17.65 -5.76 -14.61
CA LEU A 164 -17.29 -5.07 -15.86
C LEU A 164 -16.92 -6.07 -16.97
N LEU A 165 -16.07 -7.05 -16.66
CA LEU A 165 -15.65 -8.06 -17.62
C LEU A 165 -16.81 -8.95 -18.12
N GLN A 166 -17.80 -9.22 -17.26
CA GLN A 166 -19.00 -9.96 -17.67
C GLN A 166 -19.89 -9.13 -18.61
N LYS A 167 -20.05 -7.84 -18.32
CA LYS A 167 -20.87 -6.93 -19.13
C LYS A 167 -20.27 -6.67 -20.52
N ASP A 168 -18.94 -6.58 -20.61
CA ASP A 168 -18.24 -6.45 -21.89
C ASP A 168 -18.45 -7.69 -22.78
N LYS A 169 -18.35 -8.91 -22.22
CA LYS A 169 -18.65 -10.15 -22.95
C LYS A 169 -20.10 -10.21 -23.43
N GLY A 170 -21.04 -9.75 -22.60
CA GLY A 170 -22.45 -9.67 -22.95
C GLY A 170 -22.76 -8.66 -24.08
N SER A 171 -21.91 -7.63 -24.25
CA SER A 171 -22.04 -6.65 -25.34
C SER A 171 -21.43 -7.13 -26.66
N ILE A 172 -20.50 -8.09 -26.64
CA ILE A 172 -19.91 -8.67 -27.87
C ILE A 172 -20.84 -9.70 -28.51
N ILE A 173 -21.74 -10.31 -27.72
CA ILE A 173 -22.66 -11.38 -28.19
C ILE A 173 -24.03 -10.83 -28.63
N ARG A 174 -24.29 -9.52 -28.46
CA ARG A 174 -25.53 -8.85 -28.87
C ARG A 174 -25.31 -7.98 -30.10
#